data_AF-A0A354FRZ7-F1
#
_entry.id   AF-A0A354FRZ7-F1
#
_cell.length_a   1.000
_cell.length_b   1.000
_cell.length_c   1.000
_cell.angle_alpha   90.00
_cell.angle_beta   90.00
_cell.angle_gamma   90.00
#
_symmetry.space_group_name_H-M   'P 1'
#
loop_
_entity.id
_entity.type
_entity.pdbx_description
1 polymer ?
#
loop_
_entity_poly.entity_id
_entity_poly.type
_entity_poly.pdbx_seq_one_letter_code
_entity_poly.pdbx_strand_id
1 'polypeptide(L)'
;RCDYTIDRIRTVRTEKFRYLRNFMTDRILLQAQYRDGQAQTKRLRELHTKGELGKIPTWAFFGKRPSEELYDLKKDPHQIDNLANNPNFTDELKRHRNLLNKWIKETGDKGEQPESHEHLRAIYKRWGSKCVNPEFDIFKKEEAK
;
A
#
# COMPACT_ATOMS: atom_id res chain seq x y z
N ARG A 1 -3.56 4.67 6.78
CA ARG A 1 -4.83 5.13 6.17
C ARG A 1 -4.64 6.46 5.45
N CYS A 2 -5.40 6.68 4.38
CA CYS A 2 -5.63 7.99 3.76
C CYS A 2 -7.12 8.04 3.39
N ASP A 3 -7.86 9.02 3.92
CA ASP A 3 -9.33 9.10 3.87
C ASP A 3 -10.03 7.82 4.35
N TYR A 4 -10.79 7.17 3.46
CA TYR A 4 -11.54 5.93 3.64
C TYR A 4 -10.74 4.70 3.18
N THR A 5 -9.49 4.88 2.73
CA THR A 5 -8.59 3.78 2.39
C THR A 5 -7.79 3.31 3.60
N ILE A 6 -7.95 2.05 3.94
CA ILE A 6 -7.13 1.37 4.95
C ILE A 6 -5.88 0.80 4.27
N ASP A 7 -4.72 1.16 4.82
CA ASP A 7 -3.41 0.69 4.34
C ASP A 7 -2.39 0.73 5.48
N ARG A 8 -1.47 -0.24 5.47
CA ARG A 8 -0.33 -0.33 6.38
C ARG A 8 0.92 -0.68 5.56
N ILE A 9 1.72 0.36 5.32
CA ILE A 9 3.03 0.26 4.70
C ILE A 9 4.05 0.84 5.67
N ARG A 10 5.20 0.19 5.79
CA ARG A 10 6.34 0.70 6.54
C ARG A 10 7.59 0.61 5.69
N THR A 11 8.51 1.54 5.89
CA THR A 11 9.74 1.61 5.12
C THR A 11 10.90 1.96 6.03
N VAL A 12 12.06 1.39 5.74
CA VAL A 12 13.34 1.84 6.31
C VAL A 12 14.30 2.04 5.16
N ARG A 13 15.07 3.11 5.25
CA ARG A 13 16.09 3.47 4.26
C ARG A 13 17.44 3.49 4.95
N THR A 14 18.44 2.88 4.33
CA THR A 14 19.85 3.13 4.61
C THR A 14 20.46 3.95 3.48
N GLU A 15 21.76 4.19 3.54
CA GLU A 15 22.46 4.99 2.53
C GLU A 15 22.23 4.47 1.11
N LYS A 16 22.36 3.16 0.91
CA LYS A 16 22.29 2.52 -0.42
C LYS A 16 20.92 1.94 -0.76
N PHE A 17 20.15 1.49 0.23
CA PHE A 17 18.94 0.71 -0.03
C PHE A 17 17.71 1.32 0.61
N ARG A 18 16.55 1.12 -0.03
CA ARG A 18 15.25 1.33 0.58
C ARG A 18 14.48 0.03 0.61
N TYR A 19 13.98 -0.30 1.79
CA TYR A 19 13.09 -1.43 2.01
C TYR A 19 11.69 -0.94 2.34
N LEU A 20 10.67 -1.57 1.75
CA LEU A 20 9.26 -1.39 2.09
C LEU A 20 8.66 -2.75 2.46
N ARG A 21 7.79 -2.72 3.47
CA ARG A 21 6.94 -3.84 3.86
C ARG A 21 5.49 -3.44 3.70
N ASN A 22 4.80 -4.16 2.82
CA ASN A 22 3.38 -3.99 2.56
C ASN A 22 2.62 -5.05 3.35
N PHE A 23 1.89 -4.63 4.39
CA PHE A 23 1.15 -5.55 5.25
C PHE A 23 -0.22 -5.93 4.67
N MET A 24 -0.70 -5.19 3.66
CA MET A 24 -1.98 -5.42 2.98
C MET A 24 -1.72 -5.65 1.49
N THR A 25 -1.71 -6.93 1.09
CA THR A 25 -1.43 -7.40 -0.29
C THR A 25 -2.69 -7.89 -1.02
N ASP A 26 -3.84 -7.79 -0.37
CA ASP A 26 -5.18 -8.09 -0.89
C ASP A 26 -5.73 -6.96 -1.79
N ARG A 27 -5.02 -5.83 -1.86
CA ARG A 27 -5.42 -4.60 -2.56
C ARG A 27 -4.28 -4.05 -3.40
N ILE A 28 -4.63 -3.37 -4.50
CA ILE A 28 -3.66 -2.69 -5.38
C ILE A 28 -3.11 -1.41 -4.73
N LEU A 29 -2.08 -0.81 -5.33
CA LEU A 29 -1.50 0.42 -4.81
C LEU A 29 -2.38 1.66 -5.03
N LEU A 30 -3.04 1.78 -6.20
CA LEU A 30 -4.00 2.85 -6.49
C LEU A 30 -5.37 2.58 -5.85
N GLN A 31 -5.41 2.66 -4.54
CA GLN A 31 -6.65 2.57 -3.77
C GLN A 31 -7.51 3.83 -3.93
N ALA A 32 -8.81 3.68 -3.64
CA ALA A 32 -9.81 4.73 -3.78
C ALA A 32 -9.60 5.86 -2.77
N GLN A 33 -9.46 7.10 -3.24
CA GLN A 33 -9.08 8.25 -2.42
C GLN A 33 -9.65 9.56 -2.97
N TYR A 34 -9.52 10.68 -2.24
CA TYR A 34 -9.97 12.00 -2.70
C TYR A 34 -9.49 12.37 -4.12
N ARG A 35 -8.34 11.85 -4.55
CA ARG A 35 -7.77 12.07 -5.89
C ARG A 35 -8.56 11.44 -7.03
N ASP A 36 -9.47 10.50 -6.78
CA ASP A 36 -10.19 9.78 -7.84
C ASP A 36 -11.02 10.71 -8.74
N GLY A 37 -11.45 11.87 -8.22
CA GLY A 37 -12.16 12.89 -8.99
C GLY A 37 -11.27 13.71 -9.94
N GLN A 38 -9.94 13.70 -9.73
CA GLN A 38 -8.98 14.53 -10.44
C GLN A 38 -8.77 14.04 -11.88
N ALA A 39 -8.55 14.97 -12.81
CA ALA A 39 -8.42 14.67 -14.25
C ALA A 39 -7.30 13.65 -14.55
N GLN A 40 -6.19 13.74 -13.82
CA GLN A 40 -5.03 12.86 -14.00
C GLN A 40 -5.35 11.43 -13.57
N THR A 41 -6.05 11.23 -12.46
CA THR A 41 -6.45 9.89 -11.99
C THR A 41 -7.51 9.29 -12.91
N LYS A 42 -8.47 10.09 -13.41
CA LYS A 42 -9.43 9.65 -14.42
C LYS A 42 -8.73 9.20 -15.70
N ARG A 43 -7.80 10.00 -16.21
CA ARG A 43 -7.02 9.66 -17.42
C ARG A 43 -6.17 8.41 -17.23
N LEU A 44 -5.54 8.24 -16.06
CA LEU A 44 -4.77 7.05 -15.72
C LEU A 44 -5.64 5.78 -15.76
N ARG A 45 -6.84 5.83 -15.16
CA ARG A 45 -7.79 4.70 -15.18
C ARG A 45 -8.31 4.41 -16.60
N GLU A 46 -8.62 5.45 -17.37
CA GLU A 46 -9.04 5.31 -18.77
C GLU A 46 -7.98 4.60 -19.62
N LEU A 47 -6.72 5.06 -19.56
CA LEU A 47 -5.59 4.44 -20.26
C LEU A 47 -5.38 2.99 -19.83
N HIS A 48 -5.51 2.69 -18.54
CA HIS A 48 -5.41 1.32 -18.03
C HIS A 48 -6.53 0.42 -18.59
N THR A 49 -7.78 0.88 -18.58
CA THR A 49 -8.92 0.13 -19.12
C THR A 49 -8.80 -0.11 -20.63
N LYS A 50 -8.18 0.83 -21.37
CA LYS A 50 -7.90 0.68 -22.81
C LYS A 50 -6.68 -0.19 -23.12
N GLY A 51 -5.89 -0.59 -22.12
CA GLY A 51 -4.62 -1.28 -22.34
C GLY A 51 -3.52 -0.40 -22.94
N GLU A 52 -3.68 0.92 -22.92
CA GLU A 52 -2.74 1.92 -23.47
C GLU A 52 -1.68 2.36 -22.45
N LEU A 53 -1.76 1.86 -21.21
CA LEU A 53 -0.85 2.23 -20.13
C LEU A 53 0.45 1.40 -20.18
N GLY A 54 1.59 2.09 -20.09
CA GLY A 54 2.90 1.43 -20.08
C GLY A 54 3.09 0.45 -18.91
N LYS A 55 4.04 -0.48 -19.04
CA LYS A 55 4.27 -1.56 -18.04
C LYS A 55 4.52 -1.04 -16.63
N ILE A 56 5.36 0.00 -16.49
CA ILE A 56 5.71 0.57 -15.18
C ILE A 56 4.49 1.15 -14.47
N PRO A 57 3.72 2.11 -15.04
CA PRO A 57 2.54 2.63 -14.37
C PRO A 57 1.45 1.56 -14.18
N THR A 58 1.31 0.60 -15.11
CA THR A 58 0.38 -0.52 -14.91
C THR A 58 0.75 -1.33 -13.67
N TRP A 59 2.01 -1.74 -13.52
CA TRP A 59 2.49 -2.43 -12.33
C TRP A 59 2.35 -1.56 -11.07
N ALA A 60 2.83 -0.33 -11.12
CA ALA A 60 2.91 0.55 -9.95
C ALA A 60 1.53 0.95 -9.39
N PHE A 61 0.50 1.10 -10.24
CA PHE A 61 -0.82 1.55 -9.81
C PHE A 61 -1.85 0.42 -9.74
N PHE A 62 -1.79 -0.55 -10.65
CA PHE A 62 -2.83 -1.58 -10.82
C PHE A 62 -2.30 -3.01 -10.60
N GLY A 63 -0.99 -3.19 -10.45
CA GLY A 63 -0.38 -4.49 -10.19
C GLY A 63 -0.70 -5.05 -8.81
N LYS A 64 -0.56 -6.37 -8.67
CA LYS A 64 -0.60 -7.03 -7.36
C LYS A 64 0.55 -6.49 -6.51
N ARG A 65 0.22 -5.98 -5.34
CA ARG A 65 1.20 -5.42 -4.42
C ARG A 65 2.09 -6.53 -3.83
N PRO A 66 3.43 -6.47 -4.00
CA PRO A 66 4.32 -7.42 -3.35
C PRO A 66 4.32 -7.21 -1.84
N SER A 67 4.50 -8.27 -1.04
CA SER A 67 4.58 -8.14 0.43
C SER A 67 5.81 -7.34 0.87
N GLU A 68 6.88 -7.40 0.09
CA GLU A 68 8.16 -6.79 0.39
C GLU A 68 8.83 -6.24 -0.87
N GLU A 69 9.50 -5.10 -0.69
CA GLU A 69 10.19 -4.41 -1.75
C GLU A 69 11.56 -3.95 -1.27
N LEU A 70 12.61 -4.18 -2.05
CA LEU A 70 13.97 -3.74 -1.77
C LEU A 70 14.59 -3.13 -3.02
N TYR A 71 15.05 -1.89 -2.92
CA TYR A 71 15.61 -1.14 -4.05
C TYR A 71 17.02 -0.64 -3.74
N ASP A 72 17.96 -0.82 -4.67
CA ASP A 72 19.28 -0.19 -4.65
C ASP A 72 19.16 1.23 -5.20
N LEU A 73 19.12 2.24 -4.34
CA LEU A 73 18.87 3.64 -4.71
C LEU A 73 19.97 4.24 -5.58
N LYS A 74 21.18 3.66 -5.59
CA LYS A 74 22.28 4.14 -6.42
C LYS A 74 22.16 3.61 -7.85
N LYS A 75 21.74 2.35 -8.02
CA LYS A 75 21.57 1.72 -9.33
C LYS A 75 20.19 1.99 -9.94
N ASP A 76 19.19 2.11 -9.10
CA ASP A 76 17.79 2.28 -9.46
C ASP A 76 17.17 3.43 -8.63
N PRO A 77 17.45 4.69 -9.00
CA PRO A 77 16.90 5.86 -8.30
C PRO A 77 15.38 5.97 -8.44
N HIS A 78 14.79 5.28 -9.42
CA HIS A 78 13.35 5.29 -9.68
C HIS A 78 12.61 4.16 -8.95
N GLN A 79 13.33 3.22 -8.31
CA GLN A 79 12.76 2.12 -7.52
C GLN A 79 11.80 1.26 -8.36
N ILE A 80 12.23 0.90 -9.56
CA ILE A 80 11.48 0.06 -10.50
C ILE A 80 11.85 -1.42 -10.35
N ASP A 81 13.12 -1.74 -10.08
CA ASP A 81 13.62 -3.11 -9.97
C ASP A 81 13.59 -3.60 -8.53
N ASN A 82 12.53 -4.36 -8.18
CA ASN A 82 12.38 -4.91 -6.84
C ASN A 82 13.30 -6.13 -6.63
N LEU A 83 14.31 -5.95 -5.79
CA LEU A 83 15.31 -6.96 -5.44
C LEU A 83 14.87 -7.94 -4.34
N ALA A 84 13.66 -7.81 -3.78
CA ALA A 84 13.23 -8.60 -2.63
C ALA A 84 13.20 -10.12 -2.89
N ASN A 85 13.01 -10.55 -4.14
CA ASN A 85 13.03 -11.96 -4.53
C ASN A 85 14.37 -12.40 -5.15
N ASN A 86 15.37 -11.51 -5.19
CA ASN A 86 16.67 -11.82 -5.77
C ASN A 86 17.55 -12.54 -4.73
N PRO A 87 18.02 -13.77 -5.00
CA PRO A 87 18.80 -14.55 -4.04
C PRO A 87 20.10 -13.85 -3.59
N ASN A 88 20.68 -13.00 -4.45
CA ASN A 88 21.91 -12.26 -4.17
C ASN A 88 21.72 -11.14 -3.12
N PHE A 89 20.47 -10.79 -2.79
CA PHE A 89 20.14 -9.71 -1.84
C PHE A 89 19.43 -10.21 -0.57
N THR A 90 19.44 -11.53 -0.33
CA THR A 90 18.75 -12.16 0.81
C THR A 90 19.25 -11.64 2.17
N ASP A 91 20.57 -11.49 2.34
CA ASP A 91 21.15 -10.93 3.56
C ASP A 91 20.79 -9.45 3.76
N GLU A 92 20.81 -8.68 2.68
CA GLU A 92 20.45 -7.26 2.72
C GLU A 92 18.96 -7.06 3.07
N LEU A 93 18.09 -7.89 2.50
CA LEU A 93 16.67 -7.94 2.82
C LEU A 93 16.45 -8.31 4.29
N LYS A 94 17.14 -9.34 4.79
CA LYS A 94 17.08 -9.76 6.20
C LYS A 94 17.54 -8.65 7.14
N ARG A 95 18.62 -7.93 6.79
CA ARG A 95 19.11 -6.78 7.55
C ARG A 95 18.03 -5.70 7.67
N HIS A 96 17.39 -5.33 6.55
CA HIS A 96 16.35 -4.30 6.55
C HIS A 96 15.07 -4.73 7.27
N ARG A 97 14.65 -6.00 7.14
CA ARG A 97 13.56 -6.57 7.93
C ARG A 97 13.81 -6.38 9.42
N ASN A 98 15.02 -6.70 9.88
CA ASN A 98 15.39 -6.57 11.30
C ASN A 98 15.39 -5.11 11.75
N LEU A 99 15.95 -4.19 10.95
CA LEU A 99 15.92 -2.75 11.26
C LEU A 99 14.48 -2.23 11.40
N LEU A 100 13.61 -2.60 10.47
CA LEU A 100 12.22 -2.19 10.51
C LEU A 100 11.49 -2.79 11.72
N ASN A 101 11.64 -4.09 11.97
CA ASN A 101 10.99 -4.75 13.11
C ASN A 101 11.47 -4.18 14.45
N LYS A 102 12.77 -3.87 14.57
CA LYS A 102 13.32 -3.20 15.75
C LYS A 102 12.64 -1.84 15.97
N TRP A 103 12.56 -1.01 14.93
CA TRP A 103 11.88 0.29 15.01
C TRP A 103 10.40 0.16 15.39
N ILE A 104 9.66 -0.78 14.79
CA ILE A 104 8.24 -1.04 15.11
C ILE A 104 8.08 -1.35 16.60
N LYS A 105 8.93 -2.23 17.14
CA LYS A 105 8.89 -2.64 18.55
C LYS A 105 9.28 -1.51 19.50
N GLU A 106 10.38 -0.82 19.22
CA GLU A 106 10.93 0.23 20.10
C GLU A 106 10.03 1.46 20.16
N THR A 107 9.31 1.77 19.08
CA THR A 107 8.41 2.92 19.03
C THR A 107 6.98 2.61 19.46
N GLY A 108 6.63 1.32 19.64
CA GLY A 108 5.26 0.90 19.89
C GLY A 108 4.31 1.35 18.79
N ASP A 109 4.66 1.04 17.53
CA ASP A 109 3.92 1.49 16.34
C ASP A 109 2.43 1.13 16.41
N LYS A 110 1.61 2.14 16.74
CA LYS A 110 0.15 1.99 16.89
C LYS A 110 -0.56 1.57 15.61
N GLY A 111 0.06 1.76 14.44
CA GLY A 111 -0.50 1.28 13.18
C GLY A 111 -0.41 -0.22 12.98
N GLU A 112 0.14 -0.97 13.93
CA GLU A 112 -0.01 -2.43 14.01
C GLU A 112 -1.42 -2.86 14.44
N GLN A 113 -2.08 -2.04 15.26
CA GLN A 113 -3.41 -2.37 15.76
C GLN A 113 -4.47 -1.97 14.74
N PRO A 114 -5.44 -2.84 14.43
CA PRO A 114 -6.59 -2.48 13.61
C PRO A 114 -7.36 -1.30 14.21
N GLU A 115 -7.99 -0.51 13.35
CA GLU A 115 -8.88 0.57 13.79
C GLU A 115 -10.10 -0.03 14.50
N SER A 116 -10.60 0.65 15.55
CA SER A 116 -11.74 0.15 16.34
C SER A 116 -13.04 0.12 15.52
N HIS A 117 -13.97 -0.75 15.90
CA HIS A 117 -15.30 -0.84 15.27
C HIS A 117 -16.04 0.50 15.25
N GLU A 118 -16.00 1.24 16.36
CA GLU A 118 -16.61 2.56 16.48
C GLU A 118 -15.99 3.57 15.51
N HIS A 119 -14.66 3.54 15.37
CA HIS A 119 -13.95 4.40 14.44
C HIS A 119 -14.32 4.07 12.99
N LEU A 120 -14.28 2.78 12.62
CA LEU A 120 -14.66 2.33 11.29
C LEU A 120 -16.12 2.68 10.96
N ARG A 121 -17.04 2.55 11.93
CA ARG A 121 -18.45 2.96 11.77
C ARG A 121 -18.56 4.46 11.51
N ALA A 122 -17.81 5.29 12.22
CA ALA A 122 -17.81 6.75 12.01
C ALA A 122 -17.29 7.13 10.62
N ILE A 123 -16.22 6.46 10.14
CA ILE A 123 -15.69 6.66 8.79
C ILE A 123 -16.71 6.19 7.74
N TYR A 124 -17.33 5.03 7.94
CA TYR A 124 -18.35 4.52 7.04
C TYR A 124 -19.57 5.44 6.94
N LYS A 125 -20.08 5.97 8.06
CA LYS A 125 -21.17 6.97 8.05
C LYS A 125 -20.81 8.22 7.24
N ARG A 126 -19.55 8.63 7.22
CA ARG A 126 -19.09 9.82 6.50
C ARG A 126 -18.92 9.58 5.00
N TRP A 127 -18.42 8.41 4.60
CA TRP A 127 -17.97 8.15 3.22
C TRP A 127 -18.80 7.11 2.47
N GLY A 128 -19.62 6.33 3.18
CA GLY A 128 -20.57 5.36 2.63
C GLY A 128 -19.93 4.42 1.61
N SER A 129 -20.50 4.39 0.41
CA SER A 129 -20.09 3.54 -0.70
C SER A 129 -18.64 3.74 -1.17
N LYS A 130 -17.97 4.83 -0.78
CA LYS A 130 -16.54 5.02 -1.06
C LYS A 130 -15.64 4.11 -0.22
N CYS A 131 -16.12 3.59 0.90
CA CYS A 131 -15.43 2.63 1.74
C CYS A 131 -15.40 1.23 1.10
N VAL A 132 -14.45 1.01 0.20
CA VAL A 132 -14.33 -0.24 -0.58
C VAL A 132 -13.51 -1.34 0.10
N ASN A 133 -12.75 -1.02 1.15
CA ASN A 133 -11.91 -2.03 1.81
C ASN A 133 -12.73 -3.04 2.65
N PRO A 134 -12.24 -4.30 2.79
CA PRO A 134 -12.98 -5.37 3.47
C PRO A 134 -13.36 -5.08 4.92
N GLU A 135 -12.59 -4.25 5.62
CA GLU A 135 -12.83 -3.89 7.03
C GLU A 135 -14.18 -3.16 7.22
N PHE A 136 -14.77 -2.62 6.14
CA PHE A 136 -16.09 -1.99 6.16
C PHE A 136 -17.25 -2.91 5.79
N ASP A 137 -16.99 -4.16 5.38
CA ASP A 137 -18.04 -5.07 4.87
C ASP A 137 -19.10 -5.43 5.93
N ILE A 138 -18.74 -5.34 7.21
CA ILE A 138 -19.68 -5.52 8.32
C ILE A 138 -20.82 -4.50 8.28
N PHE A 139 -20.55 -3.24 7.92
CA PHE A 139 -21.55 -2.18 7.91
C PHE A 139 -22.44 -2.24 6.66
N LYS A 140 -21.90 -2.68 5.53
CA LYS A 140 -22.68 -2.92 4.29
C LYS A 140 -23.78 -3.96 4.53
N LYS A 141 -23.49 -5.00 5.32
CA LYS A 141 -24.46 -6.04 5.68
C LYS A 141 -25.52 -5.57 6.68
N GLU A 142 -25.16 -4.63 7.55
CA GLU A 142 -26.11 -4.02 8.48
C GLU A 142 -27.13 -3.11 7.76
N GLU A 143 -26.70 -2.37 6.74
CA GLU A 143 -27.61 -1.50 5.95
C GLU A 143 -28.54 -2.28 5.00
N ALA A 144 -28.19 -3.53 4.68
CA ALA A 144 -29.00 -4.40 3.81
C ALA A 144 -30.09 -5.18 4.56
N LYS A 145 -30.17 -5.03 5.89
CA LYS A 145 -31.20 -5.63 6.76
C LYS A 145 -32.21 -4.58 7.18
#